data_AF-A0A8J3QX38-F1
#
_entry.id   AF-A0A8J3QX38-F1
#
_cell.length_a   1.000
_cell.length_b   1.000
_cell.length_c   1.000
_cell.angle_alpha   90.00
_cell.angle_beta   90.00
_cell.angle_gamma   90.00
#
_symmetry.space_group_name_H-M   'P 1'
#
loop_
_entity.id
_entity.type
_entity.pdbx_description
1 polymer ?
#
loop_
_entity_poly.entity_id
_entity_poly.type
_entity_poly.pdbx_seq_one_letter_code
_entity_poly.pdbx_strand_id
1 'polypeptide(L)'
;MRTRVVDEHMFGTRYGTMRVQLFTGAGLRPVAVVTQTGGEGGSLQNRAECYVEEIWRRLCPDEAEPPLFIAHQLLGEKDLGFQQYRLIAAGPYRVERPVRWGPRLSPAELAELVGGPIDPDRGAGYVQREPLEEGKLQFRVTAVIVLPRPDLHGEPRCMPTGTPLRRRLGRQLAPRRHGRDCCWYHKGDWRAASAVAIRALSQIAPGPLEHFDASPDGQVSAPQAIIRAQTFDSWTRTAAESLLRDPIQIDRDVNGSIYVNGRHRSQAMLDAGVRRTLVAYWVWPGDQDSNR
;
A
#
# COMPACT_ATOMS: atom_id res chain seq x y z
N MET A 1 -29.63 -18.41 0.00
CA MET A 1 -28.24 -18.93 0.03
C MET A 1 -27.55 -18.48 -1.25
N ARG A 2 -26.25 -18.18 -1.21
CA ARG A 2 -25.51 -17.86 -2.45
C ARG A 2 -25.12 -19.15 -3.17
N THR A 3 -24.90 -19.07 -4.47
CA THR A 3 -24.38 -20.14 -5.33
C THR A 3 -23.29 -19.60 -6.24
N ARG A 4 -22.30 -20.43 -6.58
CA ARG A 4 -21.23 -20.04 -7.50
C ARG A 4 -21.78 -19.89 -8.92
N VAL A 5 -21.64 -18.70 -9.50
CA VAL A 5 -22.08 -18.38 -10.87
C VAL A 5 -20.92 -18.11 -11.82
N VAL A 6 -19.74 -17.79 -11.28
CA VAL A 6 -18.49 -17.65 -12.06
C VAL A 6 -17.38 -18.41 -11.37
N ASP A 7 -16.55 -19.09 -12.16
CA ASP A 7 -15.27 -19.66 -11.75
C ASP A 7 -14.24 -19.45 -12.87
N GLU A 8 -13.78 -18.21 -13.02
CA GLU A 8 -12.85 -17.82 -14.08
C GLU A 8 -11.41 -17.95 -13.58
N HIS A 9 -10.65 -18.90 -14.14
CA HIS A 9 -9.32 -19.25 -13.66
C HIS A 9 -8.22 -18.30 -14.14
N MET A 10 -8.47 -17.57 -15.23
CA MET A 10 -7.51 -16.66 -15.86
C MET A 10 -8.11 -15.27 -16.05
N PHE A 11 -8.85 -14.78 -15.06
CA PHE A 11 -9.43 -13.44 -15.11
C PHE A 11 -8.32 -12.41 -15.20
N GLY A 12 -8.18 -11.81 -16.39
CA GLY A 12 -7.16 -10.85 -16.71
C GLY A 12 -7.63 -9.41 -16.54
N THR A 13 -6.77 -8.58 -15.98
CA THR A 13 -6.90 -7.12 -15.94
C THR A 13 -5.61 -6.49 -16.44
N ARG A 14 -5.59 -5.15 -16.59
CA ARG A 14 -4.33 -4.43 -16.86
C ARG A 14 -3.31 -4.51 -15.71
N TYR A 15 -3.71 -4.98 -14.53
CA TYR A 15 -2.87 -5.01 -13.33
C TYR A 15 -2.33 -6.39 -13.00
N GLY A 16 -2.93 -7.44 -13.57
CA GLY A 16 -2.61 -8.82 -13.21
C GLY A 16 -3.66 -9.83 -13.66
N THR A 17 -3.32 -11.10 -13.48
CA THR A 17 -4.22 -12.25 -13.62
C THR A 17 -4.57 -12.84 -12.25
N MET A 18 -5.75 -13.46 -12.15
CA MET A 18 -6.24 -14.07 -10.92
C MET A 18 -7.34 -15.09 -11.22
N ARG A 19 -7.66 -15.96 -10.25
CA ARG A 19 -8.93 -16.69 -10.22
C ARG A 19 -10.00 -15.79 -9.66
N VAL A 20 -11.20 -15.82 -10.23
CA VAL A 20 -12.39 -15.20 -9.62
C VAL A 20 -13.48 -16.24 -9.48
N GLN A 21 -13.84 -16.56 -8.24
CA GLN A 21 -15.04 -17.31 -7.90
C GLN A 21 -16.12 -16.33 -7.41
N LEU A 22 -17.15 -16.11 -8.23
CA LEU A 22 -18.27 -15.21 -7.89
C LEU A 22 -19.47 -16.00 -7.40
N PHE A 23 -20.00 -15.59 -6.25
CA PHE A 23 -21.16 -16.19 -5.61
C PHE A 23 -22.29 -15.16 -5.47
N THR A 24 -23.46 -15.49 -5.97
CA THR A 24 -24.64 -14.62 -5.96
C THR A 24 -25.83 -15.32 -5.33
N GLY A 25 -26.78 -14.56 -4.79
CA GLY A 25 -28.05 -15.11 -4.30
C GLY A 25 -29.11 -14.01 -4.27
N ALA A 26 -30.39 -14.39 -4.39
CA ALA A 26 -31.49 -13.43 -4.42
C ALA A 26 -31.48 -12.52 -3.18
N GLY A 27 -31.46 -11.21 -3.40
CA GLY A 27 -31.43 -10.19 -2.34
C GLY A 27 -30.13 -10.13 -1.53
N LEU A 28 -29.08 -10.85 -1.94
CA LEU A 28 -27.80 -10.88 -1.25
C LEU A 28 -26.73 -10.20 -2.10
N ARG A 29 -25.95 -9.31 -1.48
CA ARG A 29 -24.77 -8.72 -2.12
C ARG A 29 -23.83 -9.82 -2.63
N PRO A 30 -23.35 -9.78 -3.88
CA PRO A 30 -22.43 -10.80 -4.40
C PRO A 30 -21.12 -10.87 -3.62
N VAL A 31 -20.51 -12.04 -3.61
CA VAL A 31 -19.20 -12.29 -2.99
C VAL A 31 -18.22 -12.75 -4.07
N ALA A 32 -17.15 -12.00 -4.27
CA ALA A 32 -16.04 -12.38 -5.13
C ALA A 32 -14.88 -12.88 -4.27
N VAL A 33 -14.54 -14.15 -4.41
CA VAL A 33 -13.32 -14.74 -3.83
C VAL A 33 -12.27 -14.81 -4.92
N VAL A 34 -11.15 -14.15 -4.66
CA VAL A 34 -10.11 -13.89 -5.64
C VAL A 34 -8.81 -14.51 -5.18
N THR A 35 -8.26 -15.41 -5.98
CA THR A 35 -7.02 -16.13 -5.67
C THR A 35 -5.93 -15.74 -6.65
N GLN A 36 -4.77 -15.35 -6.13
CA GLN A 36 -3.61 -14.96 -6.94
C GLN A 36 -2.33 -15.58 -6.37
N THR A 37 -1.47 -16.07 -7.26
CA THR A 37 -0.11 -16.52 -6.96
C THR A 37 0.93 -15.42 -7.24
N GLY A 38 2.14 -15.56 -6.70
CA GLY A 38 3.26 -14.66 -7.00
C GLY A 38 3.59 -14.60 -8.51
N GLY A 39 3.97 -13.42 -9.01
CA GLY A 39 4.28 -13.19 -10.42
C GLY A 39 3.05 -12.94 -11.33
N GLU A 40 1.83 -13.00 -10.81
CA GLU A 40 0.61 -12.72 -11.59
C GLU A 40 0.25 -11.22 -11.67
N GLY A 41 1.21 -10.32 -11.41
CA GLY A 41 1.03 -8.86 -11.45
C GLY A 41 0.94 -8.22 -10.07
N GLY A 42 0.29 -7.05 -9.98
CA GLY A 42 0.16 -6.33 -8.70
C GLY A 42 -0.60 -7.15 -7.66
N SER A 43 -0.08 -7.22 -6.43
CA SER A 43 -0.70 -8.03 -5.38
C SER A 43 -2.14 -7.61 -5.09
N LEU A 44 -2.99 -8.59 -4.74
CA LEU A 44 -4.38 -8.34 -4.35
C LEU A 44 -4.50 -7.38 -3.15
N GLN A 45 -3.46 -7.34 -2.30
CA GLN A 45 -3.40 -6.42 -1.16
C GLN A 45 -3.15 -4.98 -1.57
N ASN A 46 -2.26 -4.74 -2.53
CA ASN A 46 -1.86 -3.39 -2.93
C ASN A 46 -2.79 -2.80 -4.01
N ARG A 47 -3.55 -3.65 -4.71
CA ARG A 47 -4.42 -3.25 -5.84
C ARG A 47 -5.86 -3.73 -5.69
N ALA A 48 -6.32 -4.00 -4.47
CA ALA A 48 -7.68 -4.45 -4.18
C ALA A 48 -8.75 -3.57 -4.86
N GLU A 49 -8.59 -2.24 -4.83
CA GLU A 49 -9.47 -1.28 -5.49
C GLU A 49 -9.57 -1.54 -6.99
N CYS A 50 -8.42 -1.73 -7.62
CA CYS A 50 -8.34 -1.89 -9.06
C CYS A 50 -9.01 -3.20 -9.49
N TYR A 51 -8.74 -4.29 -8.77
CA TYR A 51 -9.34 -5.59 -9.06
C TYR A 51 -10.84 -5.62 -8.80
N VAL A 52 -11.31 -5.07 -7.68
CA VAL A 52 -12.75 -5.06 -7.41
C VAL A 52 -13.51 -4.14 -8.36
N GLU A 53 -12.94 -3.01 -8.79
CA GLU A 53 -13.56 -2.15 -9.79
C GLU A 53 -13.70 -2.86 -11.15
N GLU A 54 -12.73 -3.70 -11.55
CA GLU A 54 -12.80 -4.52 -12.76
C GLU A 54 -13.83 -5.65 -12.65
N ILE A 55 -13.84 -6.38 -11.52
CA ILE A 55 -14.80 -7.45 -11.25
C ILE A 55 -16.22 -6.88 -11.21
N TRP A 56 -16.42 -5.78 -10.50
CA TRP A 56 -17.73 -5.13 -10.39
C TRP A 56 -18.26 -4.76 -11.78
N ARG A 57 -17.44 -4.09 -12.59
CA ARG A 57 -17.84 -3.65 -13.93
C ARG A 57 -18.15 -4.80 -14.89
N ARG A 58 -17.41 -5.91 -14.81
CA ARG A 58 -17.51 -7.02 -15.78
C ARG A 58 -18.47 -8.12 -15.35
N LEU A 59 -18.52 -8.43 -14.05
CA LEU A 59 -19.24 -9.59 -13.52
C LEU A 59 -20.45 -9.22 -12.66
N CYS A 60 -20.55 -7.97 -12.23
CA CYS A 60 -21.68 -7.46 -11.43
C CYS A 60 -22.20 -6.11 -11.94
N PRO A 61 -22.39 -5.89 -13.27
CA PRO A 61 -22.72 -4.57 -13.80
C PRO A 61 -24.03 -3.99 -13.26
N ASP A 62 -25.00 -4.85 -12.92
CA ASP A 62 -26.31 -4.42 -12.46
C ASP A 62 -26.37 -4.13 -10.94
N GLU A 63 -25.27 -4.38 -10.22
CA GLU A 63 -25.20 -4.16 -8.78
C GLU A 63 -24.88 -2.68 -8.46
N ALA A 64 -25.64 -2.10 -7.54
CA ALA A 64 -25.42 -0.72 -7.08
C ALA A 64 -24.16 -0.56 -6.19
N GLU A 65 -23.68 -1.65 -5.59
CA GLU A 65 -22.50 -1.70 -4.75
C GLU A 65 -21.46 -2.70 -5.28
N PRO A 66 -20.15 -2.52 -5.00
CA PRO A 66 -19.15 -3.52 -5.39
C PRO A 66 -19.44 -4.86 -4.70
N PRO A 67 -19.05 -6.01 -5.27
CA PRO A 67 -19.14 -7.27 -4.55
C PRO A 67 -18.33 -7.22 -3.26
N LEU A 68 -18.70 -8.04 -2.27
CA LEU A 68 -17.82 -8.33 -1.14
C LEU A 68 -16.55 -8.97 -1.69
N PHE A 69 -15.40 -8.34 -1.45
CA PHE A 69 -14.12 -8.74 -2.02
C PHE A 69 -13.28 -9.47 -0.98
N ILE A 70 -13.00 -10.75 -1.24
CA ILE A 70 -12.15 -11.61 -0.42
C ILE A 70 -10.90 -11.93 -1.23
N ALA A 71 -9.75 -11.40 -0.79
CA ALA A 71 -8.47 -11.68 -1.41
C ALA A 71 -7.81 -12.90 -0.76
N HIS A 72 -7.23 -13.76 -1.58
CA HIS A 72 -6.41 -14.89 -1.17
C HIS A 72 -5.11 -14.89 -1.97
N GLN A 73 -4.00 -14.56 -1.31
CA GLN A 73 -2.70 -14.46 -1.96
C GLN A 73 -1.82 -15.65 -1.57
N LEU A 74 -1.28 -16.33 -2.58
CA LEU A 74 -0.37 -17.47 -2.47
C LEU A 74 1.03 -17.05 -2.93
N LEU A 75 1.99 -16.93 -2.01
CA LEU A 75 3.36 -16.49 -2.29
C LEU A 75 4.33 -17.65 -2.10
N GLY A 76 4.46 -18.49 -3.14
CA GLY A 76 5.22 -19.75 -3.05
C GLY A 76 4.60 -20.66 -2.00
N GLU A 77 5.37 -21.01 -0.97
CA GLU A 77 4.90 -21.83 0.16
C GLU A 77 4.05 -21.03 1.18
N LYS A 78 3.97 -19.70 1.05
CA LYS A 78 3.23 -18.86 2.00
C LYS A 78 1.78 -18.65 1.54
N ASP A 79 0.84 -19.14 2.32
CA ASP A 79 -0.56 -18.77 2.24
C ASP A 79 -0.85 -17.57 3.17
N LEU A 80 -1.32 -16.44 2.61
CA LEU A 80 -1.66 -15.25 3.39
C LEU A 80 -3.08 -15.28 4.00
N GLY A 81 -3.85 -16.34 3.71
CA GLY A 81 -5.23 -16.55 4.13
C GLY A 81 -6.25 -15.69 3.39
N PHE A 82 -7.52 -15.85 3.74
CA PHE A 82 -8.62 -15.08 3.16
C PHE A 82 -8.81 -13.75 3.89
N GLN A 83 -8.51 -12.65 3.21
CA GLN A 83 -8.63 -11.30 3.73
C GLN A 83 -9.82 -10.59 3.07
N GLN A 84 -10.82 -10.22 3.87
CA GLN A 84 -11.89 -9.35 3.39
C GLN A 84 -11.42 -7.90 3.30
N TYR A 85 -11.84 -7.19 2.27
CA TYR A 85 -11.70 -5.73 2.16
C TYR A 85 -13.05 -5.04 2.37
N ARG A 86 -13.03 -3.93 3.13
CA ARG A 86 -14.18 -3.06 3.31
C ARG A 86 -14.13 -1.97 2.25
N LEU A 87 -15.09 -2.05 1.34
CA LEU A 87 -15.20 -1.21 0.14
C LEU A 87 -16.43 -0.33 0.24
N ILE A 88 -16.25 0.95 -0.07
CA ILE A 88 -17.33 1.95 -0.14
C ILE A 88 -17.40 2.42 -1.58
N ALA A 89 -18.60 2.44 -2.15
CA ALA A 89 -18.82 2.95 -3.50
C ALA A 89 -18.61 4.47 -3.54
N ALA A 90 -17.76 4.94 -4.45
CA ALA A 90 -17.51 6.36 -4.70
C ALA A 90 -18.18 6.86 -6.00
N GLY A 91 -18.81 5.95 -6.75
CA GLY A 91 -19.46 6.21 -8.03
C GLY A 91 -19.63 4.93 -8.83
N PRO A 92 -20.15 5.01 -10.08
CA PRO A 92 -20.33 3.83 -10.93
C PRO A 92 -19.01 3.08 -11.12
N TYR A 93 -18.94 1.86 -10.60
CA TYR A 93 -17.77 0.98 -10.68
C TYR A 93 -16.49 1.59 -10.11
N ARG A 94 -16.63 2.45 -9.09
CA ARG A 94 -15.51 3.11 -8.40
C ARG A 94 -15.64 2.93 -6.89
N VAL A 95 -14.53 2.68 -6.23
CA VAL A 95 -14.46 2.59 -4.76
C VAL A 95 -13.64 3.73 -4.18
N GLU A 96 -13.96 4.11 -2.94
CA GLU A 96 -13.14 5.03 -2.16
C GLU A 96 -11.73 4.46 -1.94
N ARG A 97 -10.75 5.37 -1.89
CA ARG A 97 -9.33 5.07 -1.66
C ARG A 97 -8.86 5.78 -0.39
N PRO A 98 -8.01 5.16 0.44
CA PRO A 98 -7.56 3.76 0.37
C PRO A 98 -8.63 2.81 0.94
N VAL A 99 -8.64 1.56 0.46
CA VAL A 99 -9.52 0.53 1.04
C VAL A 99 -9.13 0.20 2.47
N ARG A 100 -10.15 -0.15 3.26
CA ARG A 100 -9.96 -0.55 4.65
C ARG A 100 -9.91 -2.06 4.76
N TRP A 101 -9.07 -2.53 5.67
CA TRP A 101 -8.94 -3.95 5.96
C TRP A 101 -10.17 -4.42 6.75
N GLY A 102 -10.78 -5.50 6.29
CA GLY A 102 -11.83 -6.23 6.98
C GLY A 102 -11.28 -7.34 7.87
N PRO A 103 -12.15 -8.22 8.38
CA PRO A 103 -11.71 -9.41 9.09
C PRO A 103 -10.97 -10.38 8.14
N ARG A 104 -10.08 -11.19 8.71
CA ARG A 104 -9.65 -12.43 8.07
C ARG A 104 -10.72 -13.48 8.31
N LEU A 105 -10.96 -14.31 7.30
CA LEU A 105 -11.93 -15.39 7.37
C LEU A 105 -11.20 -16.73 7.34
N SER A 106 -11.61 -17.63 8.23
CA SER A 106 -11.28 -19.05 8.10
C SER A 106 -12.01 -19.65 6.89
N PRO A 107 -11.53 -20.80 6.35
CA PRO A 107 -12.25 -21.51 5.29
C PRO A 107 -13.71 -21.84 5.64
N ALA A 108 -13.99 -22.14 6.91
CA ALA A 108 -15.35 -22.46 7.37
C ALA A 108 -16.27 -21.22 7.37
N GLU A 109 -15.82 -20.09 7.90
CA GLU A 109 -16.57 -18.83 7.89
C GLU A 109 -16.82 -18.35 6.45
N LEU A 110 -15.82 -18.52 5.58
CA LEU A 110 -15.96 -18.16 4.18
C LEU A 110 -16.94 -19.08 3.45
N ALA A 111 -16.91 -20.39 3.72
CA ALA A 111 -17.87 -21.34 3.15
C ALA A 111 -19.31 -21.04 3.59
N GLU A 112 -19.51 -20.66 4.86
CA GLU A 112 -20.80 -20.20 5.35
C GLU A 112 -21.26 -18.92 4.63
N LEU A 113 -20.36 -17.94 4.47
CA LEU A 113 -20.65 -16.68 3.79
C LEU A 113 -21.11 -16.88 2.34
N VAL A 114 -20.46 -17.79 1.60
CA VAL A 114 -20.81 -18.06 0.19
C VAL A 114 -21.84 -19.17 0.00
N GLY A 115 -22.24 -19.85 1.07
CA GLY A 115 -23.19 -20.95 0.99
C GLY A 115 -22.61 -22.21 0.34
N GLY A 116 -21.34 -22.54 0.56
CA GLY A 116 -20.75 -23.76 0.01
C GLY A 116 -19.22 -23.80 0.08
N PRO A 117 -18.62 -24.94 -0.28
CA PRO A 117 -17.16 -25.05 -0.31
C PRO A 117 -16.56 -24.08 -1.33
N ILE A 118 -15.38 -23.57 -1.01
CA ILE A 118 -14.57 -22.76 -1.89
C ILE A 118 -13.31 -23.55 -2.21
N ASP A 119 -12.91 -23.48 -3.47
CA ASP A 119 -11.63 -23.98 -3.90
C ASP A 119 -10.54 -22.95 -3.56
N PRO A 120 -9.59 -23.25 -2.64
CA PRO A 120 -8.60 -22.29 -2.18
C PRO A 120 -7.44 -22.12 -3.17
N ASP A 121 -7.32 -22.96 -4.19
CA ASP A 121 -6.18 -22.92 -5.10
C ASP A 121 -6.48 -22.11 -6.38
N ARG A 122 -5.48 -22.01 -7.27
CA ARG A 122 -5.65 -21.34 -8.57
C ARG A 122 -6.52 -22.12 -9.55
N GLY A 123 -6.89 -23.35 -9.21
CA GLY A 123 -7.75 -24.27 -9.94
C GLY A 123 -7.03 -24.99 -11.07
N ALA A 124 -7.60 -26.12 -11.50
CA ALA A 124 -7.06 -26.93 -12.58
C ALA A 124 -6.96 -26.19 -13.93
N GLY A 125 -7.72 -25.11 -14.11
CA GLY A 125 -7.67 -24.24 -15.29
C GLY A 125 -6.56 -23.17 -15.26
N TYR A 126 -5.70 -23.16 -14.23
CA TYR A 126 -4.59 -22.23 -14.16
C TYR A 126 -3.52 -22.54 -15.20
N VAL A 127 -3.10 -21.51 -15.93
CA VAL A 127 -1.98 -21.57 -16.86
C VAL A 127 -0.92 -20.60 -16.36
N GLN A 128 0.21 -21.14 -15.91
CA GLN A 128 1.36 -20.32 -15.52
C GLN A 128 1.82 -19.50 -16.73
N ARG A 129 1.87 -18.19 -16.54
CA ARG A 129 2.41 -17.25 -17.51
C ARG A 129 3.81 -16.83 -17.10
N GLU A 130 4.56 -16.27 -18.05
CA GLU A 130 5.71 -15.47 -17.68
C GLU A 130 5.25 -14.39 -16.69
N PRO A 131 6.00 -14.18 -15.59
CA PRO A 131 5.62 -13.20 -14.59
C PRO A 131 5.34 -11.87 -15.26
N LEU A 132 4.16 -11.31 -15.01
CA LEU A 132 3.91 -9.92 -15.39
C LEU A 132 4.91 -9.07 -14.61
N GLU A 133 5.53 -8.09 -15.29
CA GLU A 133 6.41 -7.17 -14.60
C GLU A 133 5.64 -6.54 -13.42
N GLU A 134 6.11 -6.81 -12.21
CA GLU A 134 5.50 -6.22 -11.02
C GLU A 134 5.81 -4.72 -11.00
N GLY A 135 4.93 -3.95 -10.36
CA GLY A 135 5.24 -2.56 -10.06
C GLY A 135 6.54 -2.49 -9.29
N LYS A 136 7.40 -1.53 -9.64
CA LYS A 136 8.64 -1.26 -8.91
C LYS A 136 8.37 -0.17 -7.90
N LEU A 137 8.87 -0.36 -6.69
CA LEU A 137 8.81 0.68 -5.67
C LEU A 137 9.96 1.64 -5.91
N GLN A 138 9.67 2.86 -6.35
CA GLN A 138 10.68 3.88 -6.58
C GLN A 138 10.80 4.82 -5.39
N PHE A 139 12.02 5.07 -4.94
CA PHE A 139 12.32 6.04 -3.89
C PHE A 139 12.76 7.37 -4.48
N ARG A 140 12.23 8.47 -3.93
CA ARG A 140 12.62 9.83 -4.26
C ARG A 140 12.91 10.65 -3.01
N VAL A 141 14.02 11.40 -3.05
CA VAL A 141 14.29 12.43 -2.03
C VAL A 141 13.33 13.60 -2.23
N THR A 142 12.40 13.77 -1.30
CA THR A 142 11.33 14.77 -1.37
C THR A 142 11.51 15.83 -0.31
N ALA A 143 11.22 17.09 -0.65
CA ALA A 143 11.16 18.17 0.32
C ALA A 143 9.96 17.95 1.25
N VAL A 144 10.19 17.79 2.55
CA VAL A 144 9.12 17.45 3.51
C VAL A 144 8.01 18.51 3.54
N ILE A 145 8.36 19.77 3.26
CA ILE A 145 7.39 20.87 3.23
C ILE A 145 6.29 20.69 2.17
N VAL A 146 6.59 20.02 1.05
CA VAL A 146 5.65 19.82 -0.07
C VAL A 146 4.71 18.63 0.14
N LEU A 147 4.95 17.81 1.16
CA LEU A 147 4.09 16.67 1.45
C LEU A 147 2.67 17.16 1.78
N PRO A 148 1.62 16.38 1.42
CA PRO A 148 0.24 16.74 1.72
C PRO A 148 0.00 16.92 3.23
N ARG A 149 -1.17 17.43 3.61
CA ARG A 149 -1.53 17.50 5.04
C ARG A 149 -1.88 16.10 5.52
N PRO A 150 -1.14 15.54 6.50
CA PRO A 150 -1.51 14.24 7.05
C PRO A 150 -2.87 14.35 7.71
N ASP A 151 -3.78 13.49 7.29
CA ASP A 151 -5.04 13.28 7.97
C ASP A 151 -4.85 12.22 9.06
N LEU A 152 -5.08 12.62 10.31
CA LEU A 152 -4.78 11.86 11.52
C LEU A 152 -6.01 11.81 12.44
N HIS A 153 -7.18 11.50 11.87
CA HIS A 153 -8.42 11.36 12.64
C HIS A 153 -8.28 10.33 13.77
N GLY A 154 -8.60 10.75 15.00
CA GLY A 154 -8.61 9.88 16.19
C GLY A 154 -7.24 9.65 16.84
N GLU A 155 -6.19 10.36 16.39
CA GLU A 155 -4.82 10.16 16.85
C GLU A 155 -4.49 10.91 18.15
N PRO A 156 -3.38 10.57 18.85
CA PRO A 156 -3.00 11.18 20.11
C PRO A 156 -2.97 12.70 20.02
N ARG A 157 -3.37 13.40 21.10
CA ARG A 157 -3.37 14.88 21.18
C ARG A 157 -2.05 15.54 20.76
N CYS A 158 -0.93 14.82 20.82
CA CYS A 158 0.38 15.32 20.40
C CYS A 158 0.58 15.41 18.88
N MET A 159 -0.28 14.77 18.09
CA MET A 159 -0.33 14.78 16.62
C MET A 159 -1.62 15.43 16.09
N PRO A 160 -1.75 16.76 16.18
CA PRO A 160 -2.91 17.43 15.60
C PRO A 160 -2.95 17.20 14.07
N THR A 161 -4.16 17.06 13.52
CA THR A 161 -4.38 16.92 12.08
C THR A 161 -3.79 18.11 11.33
N GLY A 162 -2.71 17.85 10.59
CA GLY A 162 -2.02 18.81 9.76
C GLY A 162 -1.23 19.91 10.51
N THR A 163 -0.03 20.22 10.02
CA THR A 163 0.71 21.43 10.40
C THR A 163 0.35 22.58 9.45
N PRO A 164 -0.17 23.73 9.93
CA PRO A 164 -0.46 24.89 9.09
C PRO A 164 0.77 25.37 8.31
N LEU A 165 0.60 25.85 7.07
CA LEU A 165 1.72 26.20 6.17
C LEU A 165 2.68 27.22 6.79
N ARG A 166 2.16 28.25 7.48
CA ARG A 166 2.98 29.23 8.22
C ARG A 166 3.93 28.57 9.24
N ARG A 167 3.43 27.54 9.93
CA ARG A 167 4.21 26.79 10.93
C ARG A 167 5.21 25.86 10.24
N ARG A 168 4.85 25.26 9.10
CA ARG A 168 5.79 24.48 8.27
C ARG A 168 6.95 25.35 7.81
N LEU A 169 6.67 26.52 7.22
CA LEU A 169 7.68 27.47 6.76
C LEU A 169 8.57 27.95 7.90
N GLY A 170 7.99 28.37 9.03
CA GLY A 170 8.76 28.75 10.22
C GLY A 170 9.67 27.61 10.72
N ARG A 171 9.22 26.36 10.60
CA ARG A 171 10.04 25.18 10.97
C ARG A 171 11.14 24.85 9.96
N GLN A 172 11.03 25.25 8.70
CA GLN A 172 12.14 25.12 7.75
C GLN A 172 13.30 26.09 8.07
N LEU A 173 12.97 27.26 8.62
CA LEU A 173 13.93 28.27 9.08
C LEU A 173 14.50 27.93 10.45
N ALA A 174 13.65 27.54 11.41
CA ALA A 174 14.01 27.18 12.77
C ALA A 174 13.53 25.74 13.12
N PRO A 175 14.24 24.71 12.62
CA PRO A 175 13.87 23.32 12.86
C PRO A 175 14.12 22.93 14.32
N ARG A 176 13.26 22.07 14.85
CA ARG A 176 13.48 21.44 16.15
C ARG A 176 14.47 20.30 15.98
N ARG A 177 15.57 20.37 16.72
CA ARG A 177 16.64 19.35 16.69
C ARG A 177 16.51 18.29 17.77
N HIS A 178 15.59 18.48 18.72
CA HIS A 178 15.37 17.57 19.84
C HIS A 178 13.99 16.94 19.74
N GLY A 179 13.93 15.67 20.11
CA GLY A 179 12.68 14.94 20.22
C GLY A 179 11.81 15.42 21.37
N ARG A 180 10.55 14.98 21.37
CA ARG A 180 9.56 15.16 22.44
C ARG A 180 9.16 13.79 22.98
N ASP A 181 8.97 13.68 24.28
CA ASP A 181 8.59 12.42 24.93
C ASP A 181 7.11 12.04 24.78
N CYS A 182 6.37 12.70 23.89
CA CYS A 182 4.93 12.54 23.78
C CYS A 182 4.48 11.33 22.94
N CYS A 183 5.32 10.83 22.02
CA CYS A 183 5.07 9.59 21.28
C CYS A 183 6.36 9.09 20.63
N TRP A 184 6.40 7.82 20.20
CA TRP A 184 7.56 7.25 19.51
C TRP A 184 8.03 8.09 18.32
N TYR A 185 7.09 8.59 17.50
CA TYR A 185 7.41 9.40 16.33
C TYR A 185 7.98 10.77 16.69
N HIS A 186 7.65 11.38 17.82
CA HIS A 186 8.26 12.66 18.19
C HIS A 186 9.54 12.50 18.99
N LYS A 187 9.84 11.31 19.51
CA LYS A 187 10.94 11.07 20.46
C LYS A 187 12.35 11.30 19.90
N GLY A 188 12.56 11.18 18.59
CA GLY A 188 13.92 11.29 18.04
C GLY A 188 14.08 12.26 16.88
N ASP A 189 15.32 12.32 16.38
CA ASP A 189 15.74 13.24 15.33
C ASP A 189 15.48 12.65 13.93
N TRP A 190 14.33 12.97 13.36
CA TRP A 190 13.99 12.59 11.98
C TRP A 190 14.92 13.17 10.92
N ARG A 191 15.66 14.25 11.21
CA ARG A 191 16.68 14.76 10.29
C ARG A 191 17.84 13.79 10.21
N ALA A 192 18.31 13.29 11.36
CA ALA A 192 19.36 12.27 11.41
C ALA A 192 18.89 10.98 10.72
N ALA A 193 17.69 10.48 11.08
CA ALA A 193 17.14 9.26 10.48
C ALA A 193 16.96 9.39 8.95
N SER A 194 16.42 10.50 8.46
CA SER A 194 16.28 10.74 7.01
C SER A 194 17.64 10.82 6.31
N ALA A 195 18.63 11.48 6.92
CA ALA A 195 19.97 11.57 6.34
C ALA A 195 20.67 10.21 6.28
N VAL A 196 20.49 9.35 7.30
CA VAL A 196 21.01 7.98 7.31
C VAL A 196 20.37 7.16 6.19
N ALA A 197 19.05 7.17 6.08
CA ALA A 197 18.33 6.41 5.04
C ALA A 197 18.70 6.88 3.62
N ILE A 198 18.74 8.21 3.39
CA ILE A 198 19.15 8.78 2.10
C ILE A 198 20.58 8.37 1.75
N ARG A 199 21.54 8.48 2.69
CA ARG A 199 22.93 8.07 2.43
C ARG A 199 23.06 6.59 2.10
N ALA A 200 22.37 5.73 2.85
CA ALA A 200 22.40 4.29 2.60
C ALA A 200 21.86 3.96 1.20
N LEU A 201 20.78 4.62 0.79
CA LEU A 201 20.22 4.47 -0.55
C LEU A 201 21.14 5.03 -1.65
N SER A 202 21.80 6.17 -1.42
CA SER A 202 22.75 6.76 -2.37
C SER A 202 23.95 5.86 -2.67
N GLN A 203 24.38 5.04 -1.71
CA GLN A 203 25.55 4.16 -1.89
C GLN A 203 25.30 3.01 -2.87
N ILE A 204 24.04 2.66 -3.10
CA ILE A 204 23.64 1.55 -3.98
C ILE A 204 22.92 2.01 -5.24
N ALA A 205 22.59 3.31 -5.32
CA ALA A 205 21.89 3.85 -6.46
C ALA A 205 22.84 3.99 -7.67
N PRO A 206 22.47 3.48 -8.85
CA PRO A 206 23.29 3.60 -10.07
C PRO A 206 23.29 5.02 -10.66
N GLY A 207 22.57 5.97 -10.05
CA GLY A 207 22.43 7.35 -10.50
C GLY A 207 21.81 8.26 -9.44
N PRO A 208 21.35 9.47 -9.80
CA PRO A 208 20.66 10.37 -8.90
C PRO A 208 19.49 9.68 -8.21
N LEU A 209 19.32 9.91 -6.89
CA LEU A 209 18.20 9.37 -6.08
C LEU A 209 16.81 9.87 -6.47
N GLU A 210 16.66 10.47 -7.64
CA GLU A 210 15.37 10.87 -8.18
C GLU A 210 14.59 9.65 -8.67
N HIS A 211 15.27 8.54 -9.01
CA HIS A 211 14.67 7.31 -9.55
C HIS A 211 15.41 6.04 -9.08
N PHE A 212 15.41 5.75 -7.78
CA PHE A 212 15.93 4.45 -7.30
C PHE A 212 14.82 3.40 -7.37
N ASP A 213 14.92 2.48 -8.33
CA ASP A 213 14.11 1.27 -8.39
C ASP A 213 14.48 0.37 -7.21
N ALA A 214 13.51 0.08 -6.34
CA ALA A 214 13.56 -1.03 -5.40
C ALA A 214 12.58 -2.11 -5.87
N SER A 215 13.12 -3.26 -6.26
CA SER A 215 12.35 -4.49 -6.38
C SER A 215 11.69 -4.82 -5.02
N PRO A 216 10.40 -5.24 -5.01
CA PRO A 216 9.65 -5.55 -3.79
C PRO A 216 10.37 -6.52 -2.83
N ASP A 217 11.16 -7.46 -3.38
CA ASP A 217 11.61 -8.62 -2.61
C ASP A 217 13.10 -8.62 -2.23
N GLY A 218 13.92 -7.63 -2.65
CA GLY A 218 15.37 -7.71 -2.41
C GLY A 218 16.15 -6.41 -2.26
N GLN A 219 15.67 -5.29 -2.80
CA GLN A 219 16.53 -4.08 -2.91
C GLN A 219 16.44 -3.13 -1.71
N VAL A 220 15.46 -3.28 -0.82
CA VAL A 220 15.46 -2.59 0.49
C VAL A 220 16.41 -3.25 1.52
N SER A 221 16.86 -4.48 1.25
CA SER A 221 17.74 -5.25 2.14
C SER A 221 19.18 -4.71 2.17
N ALA A 222 19.72 -4.33 1.00
CA ALA A 222 21.06 -3.76 0.89
C ALA A 222 21.25 -2.42 1.65
N PRO A 223 20.38 -1.40 1.48
CA PRO A 223 20.52 -0.16 2.24
C PRO A 223 20.25 -0.38 3.74
N GLN A 224 19.40 -1.34 4.12
CA GLN A 224 19.26 -1.74 5.53
C GLN A 224 20.54 -2.36 6.10
N ALA A 225 21.21 -3.23 5.34
CA ALA A 225 22.48 -3.80 5.76
C ALA A 225 23.54 -2.70 6.00
N ILE A 226 23.60 -1.69 5.13
CA ILE A 226 24.48 -0.51 5.30
C ILE A 226 24.15 0.26 6.58
N ILE A 227 22.86 0.43 6.91
CA ILE A 227 22.43 1.10 8.16
C ILE A 227 22.83 0.26 9.37
N ARG A 228 22.64 -1.07 9.32
CA ARG A 228 22.94 -1.99 10.42
C ARG A 228 24.43 -2.15 10.70
N ALA A 229 25.26 -2.01 9.68
CA ALA A 229 26.72 -2.00 9.81
C ALA A 229 27.25 -0.76 10.53
N GLN A 230 26.43 0.28 10.69
CA GLN A 230 26.81 1.53 11.36
C GLN A 230 26.27 1.61 12.80
N THR A 231 27.03 2.29 13.65
CA THR A 231 26.65 2.53 15.05
C THR A 231 25.77 3.77 15.14
N PHE A 232 24.48 3.54 15.40
CA PHE A 232 23.50 4.56 15.72
C PHE A 232 22.77 4.17 17.01
N ASP A 233 22.16 5.14 17.67
CA ASP A 233 21.18 4.83 18.72
C ASP A 233 20.01 4.03 18.13
N SER A 234 19.35 3.25 18.99
CA SER A 234 18.30 2.32 18.57
C SER A 234 17.12 3.02 17.90
N TRP A 235 16.80 4.25 18.32
CA TRP A 235 15.71 5.02 17.72
C TRP A 235 16.08 5.46 16.31
N THR A 236 17.26 6.07 16.11
CA THR A 236 17.70 6.55 14.79
C THR A 236 17.80 5.40 13.79
N ARG A 237 18.36 4.25 14.21
CA ARG A 237 18.41 3.04 13.36
C ARG A 237 17.02 2.60 12.95
N THR A 238 16.11 2.42 13.92
CA THR A 238 14.75 1.94 13.66
C THR A 238 13.97 2.92 12.77
N ALA A 239 14.11 4.23 13.02
CA ALA A 239 13.47 5.26 12.23
C ALA A 239 14.00 5.28 10.79
N ALA A 240 15.32 5.16 10.58
CA ALA A 240 15.91 5.10 9.25
C ALA A 240 15.51 3.83 8.48
N GLU A 241 15.52 2.65 9.13
CA GLU A 241 15.06 1.40 8.51
C GLU A 241 13.57 1.48 8.15
N SER A 242 12.75 2.15 8.96
CA SER A 242 11.33 2.33 8.68
C SER A 242 11.07 3.12 7.39
N LEU A 243 11.96 4.05 7.03
CA LEU A 243 11.84 4.83 5.78
C LEU A 243 12.14 3.99 4.53
N LEU A 244 12.74 2.80 4.70
CA LEU A 244 13.02 1.87 3.61
C LEU A 244 12.01 0.71 3.58
N ARG A 245 11.72 0.12 4.75
CA ARG A 245 10.83 -1.05 4.86
C ARG A 245 9.36 -0.69 4.64
N ASP A 246 8.96 0.45 5.19
CA ASP A 246 7.57 0.86 5.24
C ASP A 246 7.51 2.35 4.89
N PRO A 247 7.90 2.76 3.69
CA PRO A 247 8.17 4.17 3.39
C PRO A 247 6.94 5.07 3.52
N ILE A 248 7.18 6.38 3.58
CA ILE A 248 6.13 7.36 3.30
C ILE A 248 5.68 7.14 1.86
N GLN A 249 4.40 6.87 1.65
CA GLN A 249 3.83 6.63 0.33
C GLN A 249 2.68 7.59 0.10
N ILE A 250 2.74 8.28 -1.04
CA ILE A 250 1.74 9.25 -1.46
C ILE A 250 1.23 8.80 -2.83
N ASP A 251 -0.08 8.75 -2.97
CA ASP A 251 -0.76 8.53 -4.24
C ASP A 251 -1.56 9.78 -4.63
N ARG A 252 -2.03 9.85 -5.88
CA ARG A 252 -2.98 10.87 -6.33
C ARG A 252 -4.38 10.27 -6.38
N ASP A 253 -5.35 10.95 -5.79
CA ASP A 253 -6.78 10.70 -5.99
C ASP A 253 -7.44 11.89 -6.70
N VAL A 254 -8.76 11.83 -6.87
CA VAL A 254 -9.57 12.88 -7.50
C VAL A 254 -9.55 14.21 -6.72
N ASN A 255 -9.18 14.18 -5.44
CA ASN A 255 -9.17 15.33 -4.53
C ASN A 255 -7.75 15.87 -4.26
N GLY A 256 -6.72 15.25 -4.83
CA GLY A 256 -5.32 15.65 -4.73
C GLY A 256 -4.40 14.52 -4.27
N SER A 257 -3.37 14.83 -3.49
CA SER A 257 -2.43 13.82 -3.00
C SER A 257 -2.89 13.22 -1.68
N ILE A 258 -3.05 11.90 -1.63
CA ILE A 258 -3.41 11.14 -0.43
C ILE A 258 -2.24 10.33 0.08
N TYR A 259 -2.14 10.19 1.40
CA TYR A 259 -1.20 9.24 1.99
C TYR A 259 -1.75 7.83 1.86
N VAL A 260 -0.97 6.93 1.27
CA VAL A 260 -1.16 5.48 1.40
C VAL A 260 -0.54 5.02 2.71
N ASN A 261 0.65 5.55 3.04
CA ASN A 261 1.38 5.22 4.26
C ASN A 261 2.23 6.39 4.78
N GLY A 262 2.61 6.32 6.06
CA GLY A 262 3.57 7.24 6.68
C GLY A 262 2.98 8.56 7.14
N ARG A 263 1.67 8.62 7.43
CA ARG A 263 0.97 9.82 7.94
C ARG A 263 1.62 10.36 9.21
N HIS A 264 1.83 9.51 10.22
CA HIS A 264 2.46 9.90 11.49
C HIS A 264 3.91 10.38 11.34
N ARG A 265 4.69 9.69 10.50
CA ARG A 265 6.08 10.08 10.20
C ARG A 265 6.12 11.45 9.52
N SER A 266 5.29 11.63 8.51
CA SER A 266 5.18 12.91 7.80
C SER A 266 4.79 14.03 8.74
N GLN A 267 3.79 13.81 9.62
CA GLN A 267 3.38 14.79 10.62
C GLN A 267 4.50 15.14 11.59
N ALA A 268 5.23 14.14 12.10
CA ALA A 268 6.37 14.36 12.98
C ALA A 268 7.51 15.13 12.31
N MET A 269 7.82 14.80 11.05
CA MET A 269 8.83 15.49 10.25
C MET A 269 8.44 16.95 9.96
N LEU A 270 7.18 17.20 9.62
CA LEU A 270 6.64 18.55 9.43
C LEU A 270 6.70 19.39 10.71
N ASP A 271 6.35 18.80 11.85
CA ASP A 271 6.41 19.45 13.16
C ASP A 271 7.84 19.76 13.62
N ALA A 272 8.80 18.91 13.23
CA ALA A 272 10.21 19.06 13.50
C ALA A 272 10.92 20.02 12.51
N GLY A 273 10.36 20.24 11.33
CA GLY A 273 11.03 21.04 10.29
C GLY A 273 12.11 20.29 9.55
N VAL A 274 11.96 18.96 9.41
CA VAL A 274 12.83 18.18 8.53
C VAL A 274 12.71 18.75 7.11
N ARG A 275 13.84 18.83 6.40
CA ARG A 275 13.89 19.45 5.07
C ARG A 275 13.66 18.44 3.95
N ARG A 276 14.32 17.28 4.04
CA ARG A 276 14.29 16.24 3.01
C ARG A 276 14.11 14.88 3.66
N THR A 277 13.34 14.02 3.01
CA THR A 277 13.16 12.62 3.41
C THR A 277 12.94 11.76 2.17
N LEU A 278 12.86 10.44 2.37
CA LEU A 278 12.50 9.49 1.33
C LEU A 278 10.99 9.33 1.27
N VAL A 279 10.44 9.44 0.06
CA VAL A 279 9.06 9.06 -0.26
C VAL A 279 9.15 7.98 -1.34
N ALA A 280 8.30 6.96 -1.22
CA ALA A 280 8.23 5.90 -2.21
C ALA A 280 6.93 5.99 -3.02
N TYR A 281 7.04 5.61 -4.28
CA TYR A 281 5.96 5.58 -5.25
C TYR A 281 6.00 4.26 -5.99
N TRP A 282 4.84 3.67 -6.27
CA TRP A 282 4.79 2.53 -7.17
C TRP A 282 4.79 3.00 -8.63
N VAL A 283 5.70 2.46 -9.42
CA VAL A 283 5.74 2.62 -10.87
C VAL A 283 5.36 1.29 -11.50
N TRP A 284 4.28 1.29 -12.27
CA TRP A 284 3.75 0.08 -12.88
C TRP A 284 4.09 0.06 -14.36
N PRO A 285 4.35 -1.13 -14.95
CA PRO A 285 4.55 -1.23 -16.39
C PRO A 285 3.33 -0.69 -17.13
N GLY A 286 3.56 0.17 -18.13
CA GLY A 286 2.51 0.77 -18.93
C GLY A 286 1.94 2.11 -18.41
N ASP A 287 2.25 2.51 -17.18
CA ASP A 287 2.05 3.90 -16.72
C ASP A 287 3.17 4.78 -17.32
N GLN A 288 3.21 4.99 -18.63
CA GLN A 288 4.16 5.94 -19.23
C GLN A 288 3.69 7.38 -18.94
N ASP A 289 4.53 8.12 -18.21
CA ASP A 289 4.71 9.58 -18.27
C ASP A 289 3.45 10.45 -18.47
N SER A 290 2.42 10.26 -17.64
CA SER A 290 1.51 11.37 -17.36
C SER A 290 2.17 12.30 -16.34
N ASN A 291 3.16 13.11 -16.76
CA ASN A 291 3.78 14.22 -16.01
C ASN A 291 3.57 14.13 -14.47
N ARG A 292 4.35 13.27 -13.80
CA ARG A 292 4.27 13.06 -12.33
C ARG A 292 5.06 14.12 -11.58
#